data_AF-A0A679IW85-F1
#
_entry.id   AF-A0A679IW85-F1
#
_cell.length_a   1.000
_cell.length_b   1.000
_cell.length_c   1.000
_cell.angle_alpha   90.00
_cell.angle_beta   90.00
_cell.angle_gamma   90.00
#
_symmetry.space_group_name_H-M   'P 1'
#
loop_
_entity.id
_entity.type
_entity.pdbx_description
1 polymer ?
#
loop_
_entity_poly.entity_id
_entity_poly.type
_entity_poly.pdbx_seq_one_letter_code
_entity_poly.pdbx_strand_id
1 'polypeptide(L)'
;MGKRPVIVDVATLADLLGVHIRQIPKFADAGTVVRVAHGEYDRDASIRLHVEHLRKVAGGRSQSSTLAAERERLTKAQADAAELKLAASRAELIPAKDVETEWATVLQGIRASMLALPSRIQQRLGTLSAADVSIIDREIRDVLDEVGNDRA
;
A
#
# COMPACT_ATOMS: atom_id res chain seq x y z
N MET A 1 12.02 -22.49 -51.90
CA MET A 1 11.53 -21.65 -53.00
C MET A 1 11.33 -20.24 -52.49
N GLY A 2 12.20 -19.29 -52.86
CA GLY A 2 12.04 -17.89 -52.48
C GLY A 2 10.81 -17.31 -53.17
N LYS A 3 9.78 -16.96 -52.39
CA LYS A 3 8.57 -16.32 -52.90
C LYS A 3 9.00 -14.99 -53.53
N ARG A 4 8.67 -14.75 -54.80
CA ARG A 4 8.95 -13.46 -55.44
C ARG A 4 8.25 -12.35 -54.62
N PRO A 5 8.95 -11.26 -54.30
CA PRO A 5 8.36 -10.18 -53.53
C PRO A 5 7.22 -9.56 -54.33
N VAL A 6 6.08 -9.36 -53.68
CA VAL A 6 4.94 -8.66 -54.30
C VAL A 6 5.19 -7.18 -54.12
N ILE A 7 5.47 -6.51 -55.24
CA ILE A 7 5.75 -5.08 -55.28
C ILE A 7 4.43 -4.33 -55.41
N VAL A 8 4.25 -3.31 -54.57
CA VAL A 8 3.08 -2.42 -54.58
C VAL A 8 3.54 -0.96 -54.60
N ASP A 9 2.69 -0.10 -55.12
CA ASP A 9 2.92 1.35 -55.07
C ASP A 9 2.64 1.92 -53.66
N VAL A 10 3.07 3.16 -53.46
CA VAL A 10 2.91 3.89 -52.19
C VAL A 10 1.46 4.04 -51.76
N ALA A 11 0.51 4.20 -52.71
CA ALA A 11 -0.91 4.37 -52.42
C ALA A 11 -1.52 3.06 -51.90
N THR A 12 -1.26 1.96 -52.61
CA THR A 12 -1.71 0.61 -52.23
C THR A 12 -1.13 0.21 -50.88
N LEU A 13 0.14 0.50 -50.60
CA LEU A 13 0.73 0.21 -49.29
C LEU A 13 0.10 1.05 -48.18
N ALA A 14 -0.19 2.32 -48.43
CA ALA A 14 -0.86 3.20 -47.47
C ALA A 14 -2.25 2.69 -47.11
N ASP A 15 -3.03 2.28 -48.11
CA ASP A 15 -4.36 1.71 -47.92
C ASP A 15 -4.30 0.39 -47.14
N LEU A 16 -3.34 -0.49 -47.46
CA LEU A 16 -3.15 -1.77 -46.76
C LEU A 16 -2.76 -1.59 -45.28
N LEU A 17 -1.97 -0.56 -44.97
CA LEU A 17 -1.56 -0.27 -43.60
C LEU A 17 -2.58 0.60 -42.85
N GLY A 18 -3.60 1.14 -43.54
CA GLY A 18 -4.59 2.04 -42.96
C GLY A 18 -3.99 3.38 -42.52
N VAL A 19 -2.98 3.88 -43.23
CA VAL A 19 -2.24 5.11 -42.90
C VAL A 19 -2.28 6.10 -44.04
N HIS A 20 -2.04 7.38 -43.75
CA HIS A 20 -2.02 8.40 -44.79
C HIS A 20 -0.81 8.20 -45.71
N ILE A 21 -0.98 8.33 -47.03
CA ILE A 21 0.07 8.10 -48.05
C ILE A 21 1.39 8.84 -47.78
N ARG A 22 1.32 10.05 -47.21
CA ARG A 22 2.47 10.87 -46.80
C ARG A 22 3.30 10.26 -45.66
N GLN A 23 2.81 9.25 -44.95
CA GLN A 23 3.51 8.59 -43.84
C GLN A 23 4.42 7.46 -44.32
N ILE A 24 4.15 6.86 -45.49
CA ILE A 24 4.92 5.74 -46.02
C ILE A 24 6.41 6.07 -46.20
N PRO A 25 6.82 7.24 -46.74
CA PRO A 25 8.24 7.61 -46.79
C PRO A 25 8.89 7.64 -45.40
N LYS A 26 8.21 8.22 -44.41
CA LYS A 26 8.73 8.28 -43.03
C LYS A 26 8.88 6.89 -42.41
N PHE A 27 7.96 5.98 -42.71
CA PHE A 27 8.05 4.59 -42.25
C PHE A 27 9.19 3.83 -42.93
N ALA A 28 9.51 4.17 -44.17
CA ALA A 28 10.65 3.61 -44.88
C ALA A 28 11.97 4.13 -44.29
N ASP A 29 12.04 5.43 -44.00
CA ASP A 29 13.19 6.04 -43.32
C ASP A 29 13.40 5.45 -41.92
N ALA A 30 12.30 5.12 -41.22
CA ALA A 30 12.32 4.45 -39.93
C ALA A 30 12.56 2.93 -40.00
N GLY A 31 12.70 2.35 -41.20
CA GLY A 31 12.93 0.91 -41.40
C GLY A 31 11.74 0.01 -41.05
N THR A 32 10.54 0.58 -40.93
CA THR A 32 9.30 -0.16 -40.59
C THR A 32 8.52 -0.63 -41.82
N VAL A 33 8.92 -0.19 -43.02
CA VAL A 33 8.49 -0.72 -44.33
C VAL A 33 9.70 -0.84 -45.26
N VAL A 34 9.61 -1.69 -46.28
CA VAL A 34 10.73 -2.01 -47.19
C VAL A 34 10.51 -1.36 -48.55
N ARG A 35 11.36 -0.39 -48.89
CA ARG A 35 11.38 0.27 -50.20
C ARG A 35 12.26 -0.52 -51.18
N VAL A 36 11.74 -0.83 -52.35
CA VAL A 36 12.45 -1.57 -53.41
C VAL A 36 12.95 -0.63 -54.50
N ALA A 37 12.15 0.37 -54.88
CA ALA A 37 12.54 1.42 -55.81
C ALA A 37 11.80 2.74 -55.51
N HIS A 38 11.90 3.73 -56.39
CA HIS A 38 11.20 4.99 -56.18
C HIS A 38 9.68 4.80 -56.24
N GLY A 39 8.98 4.93 -55.11
CA GLY A 39 7.53 4.74 -55.03
C GLY A 39 7.06 3.29 -54.96
N GLU A 40 7.99 2.33 -54.96
CA GLU A 40 7.73 0.89 -54.97
C GLU A 40 8.21 0.22 -53.68
N TYR A 41 7.37 -0.66 -53.13
CA TYR A 41 7.57 -1.28 -51.83
C TYR A 41 7.29 -2.79 -51.87
N ASP A 42 8.03 -3.55 -51.07
CA ASP A 42 7.74 -4.97 -50.85
C ASP A 42 6.58 -5.07 -49.85
N ARG A 43 5.41 -5.51 -50.33
CA ARG A 43 4.19 -5.59 -49.54
C ARG A 43 4.34 -6.52 -48.34
N ASP A 44 4.78 -7.75 -48.58
CA ASP A 44 4.78 -8.82 -47.57
C ASP A 44 5.83 -8.53 -46.48
N ALA A 45 6.99 -7.96 -46.86
CA ALA A 45 8.01 -7.52 -45.91
C ALA A 45 7.57 -6.28 -45.11
N SER A 46 6.96 -5.31 -45.78
CA SER A 46 6.50 -4.06 -45.15
C SER A 46 5.40 -4.28 -44.12
N ILE A 47 4.40 -5.11 -44.43
CA ILE A 47 3.33 -5.46 -43.48
C ILE A 47 3.92 -6.12 -42.24
N ARG A 48 4.87 -7.05 -42.41
CA ARG A 48 5.49 -7.77 -41.29
C ARG A 48 6.25 -6.84 -40.35
N LEU A 49 7.12 -5.99 -40.90
CA LEU A 49 7.89 -5.02 -40.11
C LEU A 49 6.99 -4.00 -39.41
N HIS A 50 5.94 -3.54 -40.09
CA HIS A 50 4.99 -2.60 -39.50
C HIS A 50 4.20 -3.24 -38.35
N VAL A 51 3.71 -4.47 -38.51
CA VAL A 51 3.03 -5.22 -37.45
C VAL A 51 3.97 -5.48 -36.27
N GLU A 52 5.24 -5.82 -36.50
CA GLU A 52 6.22 -5.98 -35.44
C GLU A 52 6.48 -4.67 -34.68
N HIS A 53 6.60 -3.55 -35.40
CA HIS A 53 6.73 -2.22 -34.81
C HIS A 53 5.53 -1.89 -33.90
N LEU A 54 4.30 -2.09 -34.38
CA LEU A 54 3.09 -1.84 -33.60
C LEU A 54 3.03 -2.70 -32.33
N ARG A 55 3.43 -3.98 -32.40
CA ARG A 55 3.50 -4.86 -31.22
C ARG A 55 4.51 -4.37 -30.19
N LYS A 56 5.70 -3.94 -30.62
CA LYS A 56 6.74 -3.38 -29.73
C LYS A 56 6.26 -2.11 -29.03
N VAL A 57 5.63 -1.20 -29.78
CA VAL A 57 5.12 0.06 -29.23
C VAL A 57 3.95 -0.17 -28.26
N ALA A 58 3.02 -1.08 -28.58
CA ALA A 58 1.92 -1.43 -27.69
C ALA A 58 2.41 -2.09 -26.39
N GLY A 59 3.38 -3.01 -26.47
CA GLY A 59 4.00 -3.64 -25.31
C GLY A 59 4.69 -2.64 -24.37
N GLY A 60 5.43 -1.67 -24.94
CA GLY A 60 6.11 -0.63 -24.15
C GLY A 60 5.15 0.35 -23.47
N ARG A 61 4.02 0.70 -24.09
CA ARG A 61 3.01 1.58 -23.50
C ARG A 61 2.30 0.95 -22.30
N SER A 62 1.95 -0.33 -22.40
CA SER A 62 1.33 -1.08 -21.30
C SER A 62 2.28 -1.13 -20.09
N GLN A 63 3.54 -1.52 -20.29
CA GLN A 63 4.52 -1.55 -19.20
C GLN A 63 4.79 -0.16 -18.59
N SER A 64 4.88 0.89 -19.41
CA SER A 64 5.04 2.26 -18.91
C SER A 64 3.86 2.72 -18.06
N SER A 65 2.63 2.34 -18.44
CA SER A 65 1.43 2.70 -17.67
C SER A 65 1.38 1.98 -16.32
N THR A 66 1.73 0.70 -16.26
CA THR A 66 1.83 -0.05 -15.01
C THR A 66 2.91 0.51 -14.10
N LEU A 67 4.10 0.82 -14.65
CA LEU A 67 5.20 1.43 -13.89
C LEU A 67 4.83 2.81 -13.32
N ALA A 68 4.06 3.61 -14.06
CA ALA A 68 3.57 4.90 -13.58
C ALA A 68 2.58 4.73 -12.41
N ALA A 69 1.63 3.80 -12.54
CA ALA A 69 0.64 3.52 -11.49
C ALA A 69 1.29 3.00 -10.19
N GLU A 70 2.27 2.08 -10.30
CA GLU A 70 2.99 1.57 -9.12
C GLU A 70 3.85 2.65 -8.45
N ARG A 71 4.45 3.55 -9.23
CA ARG A 71 5.19 4.70 -8.68
C ARG A 71 4.27 5.67 -7.94
N GLU A 72 3.11 5.97 -8.50
CA GLU A 72 2.10 6.83 -7.84
C GLU A 72 1.66 6.22 -6.50
N ARG A 73 1.38 4.92 -6.48
CA ARG A 73 1.02 4.19 -5.25
C ARG A 73 2.14 4.24 -4.21
N LEU A 74 3.40 4.04 -4.62
CA LEU A 74 4.56 4.12 -3.74
C LEU A 74 4.73 5.54 -3.17
N THR A 75 4.63 6.57 -4.00
CA THR A 75 4.74 7.96 -3.56
C THR A 75 3.65 8.32 -2.56
N LYS A 76 2.41 7.85 -2.78
CA LYS A 76 1.33 8.04 -1.81
C LYS A 76 1.64 7.38 -0.47
N ALA A 77 2.04 6.11 -0.47
CA ALA A 77 2.40 5.40 0.76
C ALA A 77 3.59 6.06 1.50
N GLN A 78 4.55 6.62 0.76
CA GLN A 78 5.66 7.37 1.35
C GLN A 78 5.21 8.70 1.97
N ALA A 79 4.27 9.40 1.34
CA ALA A 79 3.67 10.62 1.89
C ALA A 79 2.92 10.31 3.19
N ASP A 80 2.06 9.29 3.19
CA ASP A 80 1.30 8.87 4.39
C ASP A 80 2.25 8.49 5.54
N ALA A 81 3.33 7.76 5.24
CA ALA A 81 4.35 7.41 6.23
C ALA A 81 5.11 8.63 6.77
N ALA A 82 5.39 9.62 5.91
CA ALA A 82 6.03 10.86 6.32
C ALA A 82 5.11 11.72 7.21
N GLU A 83 3.82 11.78 6.90
CA GLU A 83 2.81 12.46 7.71
C GLU A 83 2.67 11.82 9.09
N LEU A 84 2.59 10.49 9.19
CA LEU A 84 2.56 9.77 10.47
C LEU A 84 3.83 10.04 11.30
N LYS A 85 5.00 10.07 10.66
CA LYS A 85 6.26 10.38 11.33
C LYS A 85 6.30 11.82 11.85
N LEU A 86 5.71 12.76 11.11
CA LEU A 86 5.59 14.16 11.52
C LEU A 86 4.60 14.34 12.68
N ALA A 87 3.46 13.66 12.64
CA ALA A 87 2.48 13.68 13.74
C ALA A 87 3.07 13.10 15.03
N ALA A 88 3.81 11.98 14.93
CA ALA A 88 4.53 11.41 16.06
C ALA A 88 5.60 12.38 16.61
N SER A 89 6.38 13.06 15.74
CA SER A 89 7.40 14.01 16.20
C SER A 89 6.82 15.27 16.84
N ARG A 90 5.58 15.63 16.52
CA ARG A 90 4.82 16.72 17.15
C ARG A 90 4.14 16.32 18.47
N ALA A 91 4.31 15.08 18.93
CA ALA A 91 3.62 14.52 20.09
C ALA A 91 2.08 14.51 19.95
N GLU A 92 1.55 14.53 18.72
CA GLU A 92 0.11 14.41 18.44
C GLU A 92 -0.37 12.95 18.49
N LEU A 93 0.55 11.99 18.53
CA LEU A 93 0.28 10.57 18.63
C LEU A 93 0.99 9.99 19.87
N ILE A 94 0.24 9.30 20.72
CA ILE A 94 0.79 8.54 21.84
C ILE A 94 0.77 7.06 21.45
N PRO A 95 1.87 6.31 21.59
CA PRO A 95 1.85 4.87 21.32
C PRO A 95 0.85 4.16 22.23
N ALA A 96 -0.07 3.38 21.65
CA ALA A 96 -1.09 2.66 22.43
C ALA A 96 -0.47 1.77 23.52
N LYS A 97 0.69 1.16 23.23
CA LYS A 97 1.44 0.33 24.19
C LYS A 97 1.90 1.11 25.42
N ASP A 98 2.27 2.38 25.26
CA ASP A 98 2.71 3.22 26.37
C ASP A 98 1.50 3.56 27.25
N VAL A 99 0.36 3.90 26.64
CA VAL A 99 -0.91 4.12 27.34
C VAL A 99 -1.32 2.88 28.12
N GLU A 100 -1.32 1.70 27.49
CA GLU A 100 -1.64 0.43 28.16
C GLU A 100 -0.72 0.13 29.35
N THR A 101 0.59 0.37 29.19
CA THR A 101 1.58 0.12 30.24
C THR A 101 1.39 1.07 31.43
N GLU A 102 1.16 2.34 31.18
CA GLU A 102 0.91 3.34 32.23
C GLU A 102 -0.40 3.03 32.98
N TRP A 103 -1.48 2.71 32.26
CA TRP A 103 -2.74 2.32 32.89
C TRP A 103 -2.62 1.04 33.70
N ALA A 104 -1.91 0.02 33.20
CA ALA A 104 -1.64 -1.20 33.96
C ALA A 104 -0.88 -0.89 35.26
N THR A 105 0.11 0.01 35.21
CA THR A 105 0.88 0.42 36.39
C THR A 105 0.00 1.15 37.41
N VAL A 106 -0.82 2.10 36.96
CA VAL A 106 -1.77 2.82 37.83
C VAL A 106 -2.76 1.86 38.50
N LEU A 107 -3.37 0.95 37.73
CA LEU A 107 -4.34 -0.01 38.24
C LEU A 107 -3.73 -1.01 39.23
N GLN A 108 -2.50 -1.48 38.97
CA GLN A 108 -1.75 -2.30 39.92
C GLN A 108 -1.48 -1.56 41.23
N GLY A 109 -1.11 -0.28 41.17
CA GLY A 109 -0.91 0.56 42.34
C GLY A 109 -2.19 0.77 43.17
N ILE A 110 -3.32 0.96 42.50
CA ILE A 110 -4.64 1.05 43.15
C ILE A 110 -4.97 -0.28 43.84
N ARG A 111 -4.84 -1.42 43.14
CA ARG A 111 -5.10 -2.75 43.71
C ARG A 111 -4.26 -3.01 44.96
N ALA A 112 -2.95 -2.75 44.88
CA ALA A 112 -2.04 -2.94 46.02
C ALA A 112 -2.43 -2.04 47.20
N SER A 113 -2.83 -0.79 46.93
CA SER A 113 -3.26 0.15 47.97
C SER A 113 -4.55 -0.30 48.65
N MET A 114 -5.52 -0.80 47.89
CA MET A 114 -6.78 -1.33 48.41
C MET A 114 -6.56 -2.55 49.30
N LEU A 115 -5.76 -3.52 48.83
CA LEU A 115 -5.42 -4.73 49.61
C LEU A 115 -4.63 -4.43 50.89
N ALA A 116 -3.97 -3.27 50.97
CA ALA A 116 -3.29 -2.82 52.18
C ALA A 116 -4.21 -2.11 53.19
N LEU A 117 -5.46 -1.77 52.82
CA LEU A 117 -6.35 -1.02 53.71
C LEU A 117 -6.73 -1.77 55.00
N PRO A 118 -7.06 -3.08 55.01
CA PRO A 118 -7.49 -3.76 56.23
C PRO A 118 -6.47 -3.63 57.37
N SER A 119 -5.18 -3.87 57.07
CA SER A 119 -4.09 -3.77 58.04
C SER A 119 -3.85 -2.32 58.49
N ARG A 120 -3.92 -1.35 57.58
CA ARG A 120 -3.80 0.09 57.91
C ARG A 120 -4.93 0.58 58.81
N ILE A 121 -6.15 0.10 58.57
CA ILE A 121 -7.33 0.43 59.38
C ILE A 121 -7.18 -0.19 60.78
N GLN A 122 -6.77 -1.46 60.87
CA GLN A 122 -6.51 -2.13 62.14
C GLN A 122 -5.47 -1.38 62.97
N GLN A 123 -4.35 -0.98 62.35
CA GLN A 123 -3.29 -0.20 63.02
C GLN A 123 -3.77 1.16 63.52
N ARG A 124 -4.72 1.80 62.83
CA ARG A 124 -5.25 3.12 63.20
C ARG A 124 -6.33 3.07 64.26
N LEU A 125 -7.22 2.08 64.18
CA LEU A 125 -8.39 2.02 65.05
C LEU A 125 -8.17 1.18 66.30
N GLY A 126 -7.23 0.23 66.31
CA GLY A 126 -6.76 -0.51 67.50
C GLY A 126 -7.79 -1.40 68.22
N THR A 127 -9.08 -1.08 68.12
CA THR A 127 -10.23 -1.72 68.75
C THR A 127 -10.89 -2.75 67.85
N LEU A 128 -10.48 -2.84 66.59
CA LEU A 128 -11.03 -3.80 65.63
C LEU A 128 -10.54 -5.21 65.96
N SER A 129 -11.49 -6.14 66.04
CA SER A 129 -11.18 -7.55 66.21
C SER A 129 -10.62 -8.16 64.91
N ALA A 130 -9.99 -9.33 65.01
CA ALA A 130 -9.53 -10.05 63.82
C ALA A 130 -10.68 -10.44 62.88
N ALA A 131 -11.88 -10.65 63.42
CA ALA A 131 -13.08 -10.94 62.63
C ALA A 131 -13.50 -9.71 61.80
N ASP A 132 -13.49 -8.51 62.39
CA ASP A 132 -13.84 -7.27 61.69
C ASP A 132 -12.87 -6.99 60.53
N VAL A 133 -11.56 -7.19 60.75
CA VAL A 133 -10.54 -7.02 59.72
C VAL A 133 -10.71 -8.04 58.59
N SER A 134 -11.10 -9.28 58.91
CA SER A 134 -11.37 -10.30 57.88
C SER A 134 -12.61 -9.98 57.05
N ILE A 135 -13.63 -9.33 57.62
CA ILE A 135 -14.81 -8.88 56.87
C ILE A 135 -14.40 -7.77 55.89
N ILE A 136 -13.64 -6.78 56.37
CA ILE A 136 -13.15 -5.68 55.53
C ILE A 136 -12.26 -6.18 54.39
N ASP A 137 -11.34 -7.11 54.64
CA ASP A 137 -10.49 -7.70 53.59
C ASP A 137 -11.32 -8.43 52.52
N ARG A 138 -12.36 -9.16 52.94
CA ARG A 138 -13.25 -9.87 52.01
C ARG A 138 -14.03 -8.89 51.14
N GLU A 139 -14.69 -7.89 51.73
CA GLU A 139 -15.44 -6.88 50.98
C GLU A 139 -14.56 -6.14 49.95
N ILE A 140 -13.32 -5.79 50.32
CA ILE A 140 -12.39 -5.16 49.38
C ILE A 140 -12.06 -6.08 48.21
N ARG A 141 -11.84 -7.37 48.46
CA ARG A 141 -11.55 -8.35 47.39
C ARG A 141 -12.76 -8.56 46.50
N ASP A 142 -13.95 -8.69 47.09
CA ASP A 142 -15.19 -8.89 46.34
C ASP A 142 -15.47 -7.70 45.41
N VAL A 143 -15.28 -6.46 45.89
CA VAL A 143 -15.39 -5.26 45.04
C VAL A 143 -14.30 -5.21 43.95
N LEU A 144 -13.06 -5.57 44.27
CA LEU A 144 -11.99 -5.61 43.28
C LEU A 144 -12.25 -6.66 42.19
N ASP A 145 -12.83 -7.80 42.56
CA ASP A 145 -13.21 -8.86 41.64
C ASP A 145 -14.45 -8.48 40.81
N GLU A 146 -15.43 -7.79 41.40
CA GLU A 146 -16.58 -7.23 40.67
C GLU A 146 -16.11 -6.25 39.58
N VAL A 147 -15.32 -5.24 39.97
CA VAL A 147 -14.79 -4.22 39.05
C VAL A 147 -13.83 -4.82 38.01
N GLY A 148 -13.10 -5.89 38.37
CA GLY A 148 -12.20 -6.58 37.45
C GLY A 148 -12.90 -7.51 36.44
N ASN A 149 -14.12 -7.97 36.76
CA ASN A 149 -14.91 -8.87 35.92
C ASN A 149 -16.01 -8.16 35.13
N ASP A 150 -16.31 -6.89 35.45
CA ASP A 150 -17.28 -6.08 34.72
C ASP A 150 -16.75 -5.79 33.31
N ARG A 151 -17.16 -6.63 32.36
CA ARG A 151 -16.83 -6.49 30.94
C ARG A 151 -17.66 -5.35 30.35
N ALA A 152 -17.03 -4.18 30.21
CA ALA A 152 -17.44 -3.19 29.21
C ALA A 152 -17.03 -3.62 27.80
#